data_AF-A0A848TAM3-F1
#
_entry.id   AF-A0A848TAM3-F1
#
_cell.length_a   1.000
_cell.length_b   1.000
_cell.length_c   1.000
_cell.angle_alpha   90.00
_cell.angle_beta   90.00
_cell.angle_gamma   90.00
#
_symmetry.space_group_name_H-M   'P 1'
#
loop_
_entity.id
_entity.type
_entity.pdbx_description
1 polymer ?
#
loop_
_entity_poly.entity_id
_entity_poly.type
_entity_poly.pdbx_seq_one_letter_code
_entity_poly.pdbx_strand_id
1 'polypeptide(L)'
;DSLGRAGEAMDDAEDALRDEDFAGALDNQAEAMEALREGMRELAEQMAEQNQQNGQQGDDPGRDGNDGSRDPLGRDVGENGRVGTDENLLQGEDVYRRARELLDEIRRRSGEQERPTEELEYLKRLLERF
;
A
#
# COMPACT_ATOMS: atom_id res chain seq x y z
N ASP A 1 -16.62 20.02 -5.96
CA ASP A 1 -16.52 18.54 -5.99
C ASP A 1 -15.14 18.09 -5.55
N SER A 2 -15.09 16.95 -4.86
CA SER A 2 -13.87 16.25 -4.41
C SER A 2 -12.94 15.91 -5.58
N LEU A 3 -13.49 15.46 -6.71
CA LEU A 3 -12.72 15.19 -7.93
C LEU A 3 -12.09 16.44 -8.55
N GLY A 4 -12.75 17.60 -8.47
CA GLY A 4 -12.21 18.87 -8.96
C GLY A 4 -10.99 19.31 -8.16
N ARG A 5 -11.09 19.23 -6.82
CA ARG A 5 -9.95 19.51 -5.91
C ARG A 5 -8.79 18.54 -6.14
N ALA A 6 -9.07 17.27 -6.38
CA ALA A 6 -8.04 16.29 -6.71
C ALA A 6 -7.30 16.60 -8.01
N GLY A 7 -8.01 17.13 -9.01
CA GLY A 7 -7.42 17.56 -10.28
C GLY A 7 -6.51 18.77 -10.10
N GLU A 8 -7.01 19.81 -9.43
CA GLU A 8 -6.26 21.05 -9.16
C GLU A 8 -4.96 20.76 -8.38
N ALA A 9 -5.03 19.96 -7.32
CA ALA A 9 -3.85 19.58 -6.55
C ALA A 9 -2.86 18.70 -7.35
N MET A 10 -3.31 17.92 -8.33
CA MET A 10 -2.40 17.18 -9.22
C MET A 10 -1.73 18.09 -10.26
N ASP A 11 -2.44 19.09 -10.76
CA ASP A 11 -1.87 20.10 -11.66
C ASP A 11 -0.77 20.90 -10.92
N ASP A 12 -1.04 21.29 -9.67
CA ASP A 12 -0.05 21.95 -8.81
C ASP A 12 1.15 21.04 -8.47
N ALA A 13 0.91 19.73 -8.32
CA ALA A 13 1.98 18.76 -8.14
C ALA A 13 2.86 18.63 -9.40
N GLU A 14 2.26 18.66 -10.59
CA GLU A 14 2.99 18.65 -11.86
C GLU A 14 3.88 19.87 -12.02
N ASP A 15 3.35 21.06 -11.71
CA ASP A 15 4.12 22.30 -11.78
C ASP A 15 5.29 22.30 -10.79
N ALA A 16 5.07 21.84 -9.55
CA ALA A 16 6.15 21.67 -8.56
C ALA A 16 7.23 20.68 -9.03
N LEU A 17 6.87 19.59 -9.71
CA LEU A 17 7.83 18.65 -10.30
C LEU A 17 8.66 19.32 -11.42
N ARG A 18 8.06 20.18 -12.24
CA ARG A 18 8.75 20.93 -13.29
C ARG A 18 9.76 21.93 -12.73
N ASP A 19 9.45 22.50 -11.57
CA ASP A 19 10.30 23.45 -10.85
C ASP A 19 11.33 22.77 -9.92
N GLU A 20 11.44 21.43 -9.97
CA GLU A 20 12.33 20.61 -9.12
C GLU A 20 12.00 20.71 -7.60
N ASP A 21 10.82 21.19 -7.24
CA ASP A 21 10.29 21.21 -5.88
C ASP A 21 9.58 19.89 -5.55
N PHE A 22 10.37 18.87 -5.23
CA PHE A 22 9.85 17.55 -4.90
C PHE A 22 9.05 17.52 -3.58
N ALA A 23 9.34 18.43 -2.66
CA ALA A 23 8.61 18.51 -1.39
C ALA A 23 7.20 19.05 -1.64
N GLY A 24 7.09 20.17 -2.37
CA GLY A 24 5.81 20.73 -2.78
C GLY A 24 5.00 19.75 -3.62
N ALA A 25 5.64 19.06 -4.57
CA ALA A 25 4.97 18.04 -5.38
C ALA A 25 4.37 16.90 -4.55
N LEU A 26 5.07 16.45 -3.50
CA LEU A 26 4.60 15.38 -2.63
C LEU A 26 3.42 15.82 -1.76
N ASP A 27 3.46 17.05 -1.24
CA ASP A 27 2.37 17.63 -0.45
C ASP A 27 1.10 17.78 -1.31
N ASN A 28 1.24 18.33 -2.52
CA ASN A 28 0.15 18.49 -3.48
C ASN A 28 -0.43 17.12 -3.91
N GLN A 29 0.42 16.12 -4.14
CA GLN A 29 -0.02 14.75 -4.41
C GLN A 29 -0.81 14.14 -3.24
N ALA A 30 -0.40 14.40 -1.99
CA ALA A 30 -1.10 13.90 -0.81
C ALA A 30 -2.50 14.52 -0.69
N GLU A 31 -2.63 15.82 -0.93
CA GLU A 31 -3.93 16.51 -0.96
C GLU A 31 -4.85 15.94 -2.05
N ALA A 32 -4.33 15.70 -3.24
CA ALA A 32 -5.09 15.08 -4.31
C ALA A 32 -5.59 13.67 -3.93
N MET A 33 -4.75 12.85 -3.29
CA MET A 33 -5.16 11.52 -2.81
C MET A 33 -6.23 11.59 -1.72
N GLU A 34 -6.17 12.59 -0.84
CA GLU A 34 -7.21 12.81 0.18
C GLU A 34 -8.55 13.18 -0.46
N ALA A 35 -8.54 14.10 -1.43
CA ALA A 35 -9.73 14.51 -2.16
C ALA A 35 -10.34 13.35 -2.96
N LEU A 36 -9.54 12.50 -3.61
CA LEU A 36 -10.03 11.28 -4.27
C LEU A 36 -10.70 10.33 -3.27
N ARG A 37 -10.11 10.15 -2.10
CA ARG A 37 -10.65 9.28 -1.04
C ARG A 37 -11.99 9.81 -0.53
N GLU A 38 -12.12 11.12 -0.40
CA GLU A 38 -13.39 11.78 -0.05
C GLU A 38 -14.46 11.52 -1.12
N GLY A 39 -14.15 11.73 -2.40
CA GLY A 39 -15.11 11.48 -3.48
C GLY A 39 -15.55 10.03 -3.59
N MET A 40 -14.66 9.07 -3.30
CA MET A 40 -15.03 7.66 -3.25
C MET A 40 -15.97 7.33 -2.08
N ARG A 41 -15.82 7.99 -0.92
CA ARG A 41 -16.74 7.82 0.21
C ARG A 41 -18.12 8.36 -0.15
N GLU A 42 -18.18 9.57 -0.71
CA GLU A 42 -19.44 10.18 -1.18
C GLU A 42 -20.15 9.28 -2.22
N LEU A 43 -19.39 8.70 -3.17
CA LEU A 43 -19.92 7.77 -4.15
C LEU A 43 -20.44 6.48 -3.53
N ALA A 44 -19.70 5.91 -2.57
CA ALA A 44 -20.09 4.69 -1.87
C ALA A 44 -21.37 4.90 -1.05
N GLU A 45 -21.50 6.04 -0.39
CA GLU A 45 -22.72 6.44 0.33
C GLU A 45 -23.92 6.52 -0.62
N GLN A 46 -23.78 7.18 -1.77
CA GLN A 46 -24.84 7.25 -2.78
C GLN A 46 -25.26 5.87 -3.33
N MET A 47 -24.30 4.98 -3.58
CA MET A 47 -24.59 3.62 -4.03
C MET A 47 -25.29 2.79 -2.95
N ALA A 48 -24.88 2.93 -1.69
CA ALA A 48 -25.50 2.23 -0.56
C ALA A 48 -26.96 2.67 -0.36
N GLU A 49 -27.23 3.97 -0.44
CA GLU A 49 -28.59 4.52 -0.39
C GLU A 49 -29.48 4.00 -1.54
N GLN A 50 -28.92 3.90 -2.75
CA GLN A 50 -29.64 3.35 -3.91
C GLN A 50 -29.93 1.85 -3.75
N ASN A 51 -29.01 1.07 -3.17
CA ASN A 51 -29.19 -0.36 -2.97
C ASN A 51 -30.21 -0.66 -1.85
N GLN A 52 -30.28 0.19 -0.82
CA GLN A 52 -31.30 0.11 0.23
C GLN A 52 -32.72 0.37 -0.30
N GLN A 53 -32.89 1.21 -1.34
CA GLN A 53 -34.19 1.43 -1.96
C GLN A 53 -34.65 0.27 -2.86
N ASN A 54 -33.72 -0.56 -3.36
CA ASN A 54 -34.04 -1.67 -4.26
C ASN A 54 -34.11 -3.06 -3.56
N GLY A 55 -33.76 -3.13 -2.26
CA GLY A 55 -33.58 -4.37 -1.50
C GLY A 55 -34.81 -4.96 -0.80
N GLN A 56 -36.04 -4.57 -1.14
CA GLN A 56 -37.27 -5.12 -0.52
C GLN A 56 -37.80 -6.39 -1.19
N GLN A 57 -36.99 -7.11 -1.97
CA GLN A 57 -37.43 -8.35 -2.61
C GLN A 57 -36.26 -9.32 -2.78
N GLY A 58 -36.10 -10.27 -1.84
CA GLY A 58 -35.14 -11.36 -1.97
C GLY A 58 -34.75 -11.99 -0.64
N ASP A 59 -35.70 -12.70 -0.03
CA ASP A 59 -35.46 -13.65 1.06
C ASP A 59 -34.62 -14.82 0.50
N ASP A 60 -33.40 -15.05 1.01
CA ASP A 60 -32.74 -16.36 0.98
C ASP A 60 -31.94 -16.57 2.27
N PRO A 61 -32.38 -17.47 3.17
CA PRO A 61 -31.66 -17.81 4.38
C PRO A 61 -30.79 -19.04 4.14
N GLY A 62 -29.49 -18.86 3.86
CA GLY A 62 -28.60 -20.03 3.80
C GLY A 62 -27.17 -19.86 3.29
N ARG A 63 -26.29 -19.14 3.99
CA ARG A 63 -24.88 -19.57 4.12
C ARG A 63 -24.16 -18.83 5.26
N ASP A 64 -23.83 -19.60 6.28
CA ASP A 64 -22.78 -19.31 7.26
C ASP A 64 -21.45 -18.98 6.53
N GLY A 65 -20.84 -17.83 6.81
CA GLY A 65 -19.51 -17.50 6.30
C GLY A 65 -19.15 -16.01 6.26
N ASN A 66 -18.73 -15.47 7.41
CA ASN A 66 -17.77 -14.36 7.52
C ASN A 66 -18.00 -13.17 6.56
N ASP A 67 -19.10 -12.45 6.76
CA ASP A 67 -19.45 -11.22 6.03
C ASP A 67 -18.64 -10.03 6.57
N GLY A 68 -17.35 -10.02 6.23
CA GLY A 68 -16.44 -8.91 6.44
C GLY A 68 -16.34 -8.11 5.15
N SER A 69 -17.19 -7.08 5.02
CA SER A 69 -17.00 -5.89 4.19
C SER A 69 -16.21 -6.14 2.90
N ARG A 70 -16.81 -6.66 1.84
CA ARG A 70 -16.15 -6.81 0.54
C ARG A 70 -16.58 -5.67 -0.38
N ASP A 71 -15.64 -4.91 -0.92
CA ASP A 71 -15.94 -3.78 -1.79
C ASP A 71 -16.46 -4.24 -3.18
N PRO A 72 -17.06 -3.34 -3.99
CA PRO A 72 -17.61 -3.67 -5.31
C PRO A 72 -16.58 -4.17 -6.34
N LEU A 73 -15.28 -4.07 -6.04
CA LEU A 73 -14.18 -4.62 -6.84
C LEU A 73 -13.73 -6.00 -6.33
N GLY A 74 -14.49 -6.61 -5.41
CA GLY A 74 -14.23 -7.94 -4.87
C GLY A 74 -13.10 -7.98 -3.83
N ARG A 75 -12.71 -6.84 -3.28
CA ARG A 75 -11.61 -6.72 -2.31
C ARG A 75 -12.13 -6.86 -0.88
N ASP A 76 -11.52 -7.71 -0.06
CA ASP A 76 -11.81 -7.74 1.38
C ASP A 76 -11.36 -6.42 2.00
N VAL A 77 -12.31 -5.68 2.57
CA VAL A 77 -12.09 -4.47 3.37
C VAL A 77 -11.71 -4.92 4.78
N GLY A 78 -10.60 -5.62 4.86
CA GLY A 78 -9.97 -6.07 6.08
C GLY A 78 -8.49 -6.14 5.79
N GLU A 79 -7.75 -5.17 6.32
CA GLU A 79 -6.28 -5.14 6.40
C GLU A 79 -5.45 -4.43 5.30
N ASN A 80 -6.01 -3.76 4.28
CA ASN A 80 -5.17 -3.14 3.23
C ASN A 80 -5.47 -1.68 2.90
N GLY A 81 -4.91 -0.78 3.71
CA GLY A 81 -4.75 0.65 3.41
C GLY A 81 -3.39 1.01 2.79
N ARG A 82 -2.66 0.06 2.21
CA ARG A 82 -1.34 0.28 1.59
C ARG A 82 -1.40 -0.10 0.12
N VAL A 83 -1.69 0.90 -0.70
CA VAL A 83 -1.46 0.83 -2.14
C VAL A 83 0.02 1.09 -2.36
N GLY A 84 0.74 0.05 -2.78
CA GLY A 84 2.10 0.16 -3.32
C GLY A 84 3.14 -0.60 -2.52
N THR A 85 3.90 -1.45 -3.23
CA THR A 85 5.06 -2.25 -2.79
C THR A 85 4.70 -3.59 -2.14
N ASP A 86 5.11 -4.70 -2.78
CA ASP A 86 5.47 -6.04 -2.26
C ASP A 86 4.79 -6.65 -0.99
N GLU A 87 3.70 -6.11 -0.46
CA GLU A 87 3.19 -6.49 0.87
C GLU A 87 2.33 -7.75 0.83
N ASN A 88 1.89 -8.18 -0.36
CA ASN A 88 1.26 -9.49 -0.54
C ASN A 88 2.28 -10.66 -0.51
N LEU A 89 3.58 -10.36 -0.43
CA LEU A 89 4.65 -11.34 -0.11
C LEU A 89 5.00 -11.37 1.38
N LEU A 90 4.37 -10.53 2.22
CA LEU A 90 4.73 -10.32 3.62
C LEU A 90 3.61 -10.77 4.58
N GLN A 91 2.95 -11.91 4.32
CA GLN A 91 2.33 -12.65 5.43
C GLN A 91 3.43 -12.89 6.46
N GLY A 92 3.25 -12.40 7.70
CA GLY A 92 4.33 -12.21 8.68
C GLY A 92 5.27 -13.40 8.90
N GLU A 93 4.84 -14.61 8.61
CA GLU A 93 5.65 -15.83 8.67
C GLU A 93 6.75 -15.92 7.58
N ASP A 94 6.52 -15.35 6.39
CA ASP A 94 7.48 -15.36 5.27
C ASP A 94 8.57 -14.28 5.43
N VAL A 95 8.24 -13.17 6.10
CA VAL A 95 9.18 -12.06 6.36
C VAL A 95 10.34 -12.52 7.25
N TYR A 96 10.02 -13.20 8.36
CA TYR A 96 11.04 -13.71 9.27
C TYR A 96 11.88 -14.82 8.62
N ARG A 97 11.27 -15.65 7.77
CA ARG A 97 11.98 -16.68 7.00
C ARG A 97 12.96 -16.04 6.03
N ARG A 98 12.51 -15.07 5.23
CA ARG A 98 13.34 -14.34 4.26
C ARG A 98 14.44 -13.51 4.92
N ALA A 99 14.14 -12.85 6.04
CA ALA A 99 15.14 -12.13 6.83
C ALA A 99 16.24 -13.09 7.33
N ARG A 100 15.84 -14.30 7.75
CA ARG A 100 16.80 -15.33 8.19
C ARG A 100 17.65 -15.85 7.04
N GLU A 101 17.05 -16.14 5.89
CA GLU A 101 17.78 -16.54 4.67
C GLU A 101 18.81 -15.48 4.24
N LEU A 102 18.43 -14.21 4.28
CA LEU A 102 19.33 -13.10 3.98
C LEU A 102 20.49 -12.99 4.99
N LEU A 103 20.20 -13.09 6.29
CA LEU A 103 21.23 -13.08 7.34
C LEU A 103 22.20 -14.26 7.21
N ASP A 104 21.69 -15.45 6.87
CA ASP A 104 22.52 -16.64 6.67
C ASP A 104 23.42 -16.49 5.44
N GLU A 105 22.92 -15.92 4.35
CA GLU A 105 23.72 -15.62 3.16
C GLU A 105 24.78 -14.54 3.43
N ILE A 106 24.45 -13.48 4.18
CA ILE A 106 25.43 -12.45 4.57
C ILE A 106 26.55 -13.07 5.43
N ARG A 107 26.21 -13.91 6.41
CA ARG A 107 27.19 -14.61 7.25
C ARG A 107 28.09 -15.52 6.44
N ARG A 108 27.51 -16.30 5.53
CA ARG A 108 28.28 -17.17 4.62
C ARG A 108 29.29 -16.36 3.80
N ARG A 109 28.83 -15.28 3.14
CA ARG A 109 29.70 -14.43 2.30
C ARG A 109 30.76 -13.69 3.10
N SER A 110 30.46 -13.30 4.33
CA SER A 110 31.43 -12.64 5.21
C SER A 110 32.64 -13.53 5.55
N GLY A 111 32.50 -14.86 5.42
CA GLY A 111 33.58 -15.83 5.61
C GLY A 111 34.34 -16.20 4.33
N GLU A 112 33.90 -15.74 3.16
CA GLU A 112 34.55 -16.04 1.87
C GLU A 112 35.76 -15.12 1.66
N GLN A 113 36.95 -15.59 2.04
CA GLN A 113 38.21 -14.80 2.01
C GLN A 113 38.62 -14.29 0.61
N GLU A 114 38.10 -14.89 -0.46
CA GLU A 114 38.39 -14.51 -1.84
C GLU A 114 37.57 -13.29 -2.32
N ARG A 115 36.61 -12.82 -1.52
CA ARG A 115 35.81 -11.65 -1.87
C ARG A 115 36.60 -10.34 -1.75
N PRO A 116 36.24 -9.31 -2.53
CA PRO A 116 36.85 -7.99 -2.40
C PRO A 116 36.77 -7.46 -0.96
N THR A 117 37.84 -6.81 -0.49
CA THR A 117 37.93 -6.29 0.88
C THR A 117 36.81 -5.31 1.22
N GLU A 118 36.46 -4.43 0.28
CA GLU A 118 35.37 -3.45 0.43
C GLU A 118 34.01 -4.14 0.67
N GLU A 119 33.76 -5.24 -0.04
CA GLU A 119 32.53 -6.02 0.13
C GLU A 119 32.50 -6.71 1.49
N LEU A 120 33.62 -7.32 1.92
CA LEU A 120 33.73 -7.95 3.23
C LEU A 120 33.50 -6.95 4.37
N GLU A 121 34.02 -5.73 4.26
CA GLU A 121 33.77 -4.67 5.22
C GLU A 121 32.31 -4.22 5.26
N TYR A 122 31.67 -4.12 4.10
CA TYR A 122 30.24 -3.80 4.01
C TYR A 122 29.38 -4.88 4.70
N LEU A 123 29.67 -6.16 4.42
CA LEU A 123 28.94 -7.29 5.03
C LEU A 123 29.14 -7.34 6.55
N LYS A 124 30.35 -7.07 7.06
CA LYS A 124 30.61 -6.98 8.51
C LYS A 124 29.80 -5.87 9.18
N ARG A 125 29.79 -4.67 8.60
CA ARG A 125 29.00 -3.54 9.11
C ARG A 125 27.51 -3.83 9.13
N LEU A 126 27.03 -4.58 8.13
CA LEU A 126 25.64 -4.99 8.06
C LEU A 126 25.29 -5.97 9.19
N LEU A 127 26.18 -6.92 9.52
CA LEU A 127 26.03 -7.85 10.64
C LEU A 127 26.18 -7.20 12.03
N GLU A 128 26.87 -6.07 12.14
CA GLU A 128 26.99 -5.32 13.40
C GLU A 128 25.75 -4.47 13.70
N ARG A 129 25.00 -4.07 12.65
CA ARG A 129 23.85 -3.15 12.77
C ARG A 129 22.53 -3.87 13.09
N PHE A 130 22.44 -5.16 12.81
CA PHE A 130 21.24 -5.99 12.90
C PHE A 130 21.53 -7.31 13.62
#